data_AF-A0A848DH95-F1
#
_entry.id   AF-A0A848DH95-F1
#
_cell.length_a   1.000
_cell.length_b   1.000
_cell.length_c   1.000
_cell.angle_alpha   90.00
_cell.angle_beta   90.00
_cell.angle_gamma   90.00
#
_symmetry.space_group_name_H-M   'P 1'
#
loop_
_entity.id
_entity.type
_entity.pdbx_description
1 polymer ?
#
loop_
_entity_poly.entity_id
_entity_poly.type
_entity_poly.pdbx_seq_one_letter_code
_entity_poly.pdbx_strand_id
1 'polypeptide(L)' 'MLALVVMAVVVLFIVQNRDTVRIELFALSLTAPLWFLLVVMVALDALVGFLPARRR' A
#
# COMPACT_ATOMS: atom_id res chain seq x y z
N MET A 1 0.08 -22.87 -8.74
CA MET A 1 -1.06 -22.14 -9.33
C MET A 1 -1.42 -20.87 -8.57
N LEU A 2 -1.65 -20.92 -7.24
CA LEU A 2 -2.02 -19.75 -6.44
C LEU A 2 -1.08 -18.53 -6.61
N ALA A 3 0.24 -18.76 -6.57
CA ALA A 3 1.22 -17.68 -6.73
C ALA A 3 1.11 -16.92 -8.06
N LEU A 4 0.77 -17.62 -9.16
CA LEU A 4 0.57 -16.99 -10.47
C LEU A 4 -0.72 -16.17 -10.50
N VAL A 5 -1.78 -16.66 -9.86
CA VAL A 5 -3.05 -15.94 -9.73
C VAL A 5 -2.85 -14.66 -8.91
N VAL A 6 -2.17 -14.76 -7.77
CA VAL A 6 -1.85 -13.59 -6.93
C VAL A 6 -0.99 -12.60 -7.71
N MET A 7 0.04 -13.06 -8.42
CA MET A 7 0.88 -12.20 -9.26
C MET A 7 0.04 -11.47 -10.32
N ALA A 8 -0.83 -12.18 -11.04
CA ALA A 8 -1.69 -11.57 -12.06
C ALA A 8 -2.64 -10.53 -11.46
N VAL A 9 -3.25 -10.83 -10.30
CA VAL A 9 -4.12 -9.89 -9.57
C VAL A 9 -3.35 -8.63 -9.17
N VAL A 10 -2.13 -8.77 -8.65
CA VAL A 10 -1.28 -7.63 -8.27
C VAL A 10 -0.94 -6.77 -9.49
N VAL A 11 -0.55 -7.38 -10.61
CA VAL A 11 -0.24 -6.65 -11.85
C VAL A 11 -1.47 -5.90 -12.35
N LEU A 12 -2.62 -6.57 -12.43
CA LEU A 12 -3.88 -5.94 -12.84
C LEU A 12 -4.29 -4.82 -11.90
N PHE A 13 -4.13 -5.02 -10.59
CA PHE A 13 -4.41 -4.02 -9.57
C PHE A 13 -3.56 -2.76 -9.79
N ILE A 14 -2.25 -2.90 -10.05
CA ILE A 14 -1.35 -1.78 -10.36
C ILE A 14 -1.79 -1.07 -11.66
N VAL A 15 -2.09 -1.83 -12.72
CA VAL A 15 -2.42 -1.28 -14.03
C VAL A 15 -3.77 -0.57 -14.04
N GLN A 16 -4.80 -1.16 -13.42
CA GLN A 16 -6.15 -0.60 -13.35
C GLN A 16 -6.22 0.60 -12.40
N ASN A 17 -5.56 0.55 -11.25
CA ASN A 17 -5.65 1.61 -10.24
C ASN A 17 -4.56 2.67 -10.43
N ARG A 18 -4.24 3.00 -11.69
CA ARG A 18 -3.36 4.14 -12.03
C ARG A 18 -4.07 5.48 -11.93
N ASP A 19 -5.40 5.46 -11.85
CA ASP A 19 -6.18 6.66 -11.59
C ASP A 19 -5.74 7.27 -10.26
N THR A 20 -5.24 8.50 -10.37
CA THR A 20 -4.65 9.21 -9.25
C THR A 20 -5.73 9.74 -8.34
N VAL A 21 -5.66 9.38 -7.06
CA VAL A 21 -6.56 9.88 -6.03
C VAL A 21 -5.86 11.03 -5.30
N ARG A 22 -6.58 12.12 -5.06
CA ARG A 22 -6.10 13.23 -4.23
C ARG A 22 -6.52 12.97 -2.79
N ILE A 23 -5.55 12.88 -1.90
CA ILE A 23 -5.77 12.76 -0.45
C ILE A 23 -5.23 14.00 0.25
N GLU A 24 -5.90 14.42 1.32
CA GLU A 24 -5.42 15.52 2.17
C GLU A 24 -4.86 14.94 3.46
N LEU A 25 -3.54 15.07 3.62
CA LEU A 25 -2.75 14.62 4.77
C LEU A 25 -2.43 15.85 5.63
N PHE A 26 -3.32 16.17 6.57
CA PHE A 26 -3.21 17.32 7.49
C PHE A 26 -3.05 18.68 6.76
N ALA A 27 -1.83 19.04 6.34
CA ALA A 27 -1.50 20.25 5.60
C ALA A 27 -0.92 19.98 4.19
N LEU A 28 -0.77 18.70 3.82
CA LEU A 28 -0.19 18.27 2.55
C LEU A 28 -1.26 17.64 1.68
N SER A 29 -1.46 18.18 0.47
CA SER A 29 -2.23 17.50 -0.56
C SER A 29 -1.31 16.55 -1.33
N LEU A 30 -1.58 15.26 -1.24
CA LEU A 30 -0.83 14.24 -1.96
C LEU A 30 -1.71 13.64 -3.06
N THR A 31 -1.19 13.64 -4.28
CA THR A 31 -1.83 12.97 -5.42
C THR A 31 -1.03 11.74 -5.76
N ALA A 32 -1.62 10.56 -5.56
CA ALA A 32 -0.95 9.29 -5.79
C ALA A 32 -1.94 8.24 -6.31
N PRO A 33 -1.48 7.24 -7.07
CA PRO A 33 -2.33 6.11 -7.43
C PRO A 33 -2.69 5.29 -6.18
N LEU A 34 -3.92 4.78 -6.13
CA LEU A 34 -4.46 4.10 -4.96
C LEU A 34 -3.60 2.91 -4.52
N TRP A 35 -3.07 2.13 -5.47
CA TRP A 35 -2.22 0.98 -5.16
C TRP A 35 -0.98 1.37 -4.35
N PHE A 36 -0.40 2.54 -4.64
CA PHE A 36 0.80 3.02 -3.96
C PHE A 36 0.49 3.35 -2.51
N LEU A 37 -0.65 4.00 -2.26
CA LEU A 37 -1.11 4.32 -0.90
C LEU A 37 -1.31 3.07 -0.06
N LEU A 38 -1.93 2.02 -0.61
CA LEU A 38 -2.12 0.76 0.12
C LEU A 38 -0.79 0.06 0.43
N VAL A 39 0.15 0.04 -0.52
CA VAL A 39 1.49 -0.53 -0.28
C VAL A 39 2.20 0.22 0.84
N VAL A 40 2.13 1.56 0.84
CA VAL A 40 2.71 2.39 1.91
C VAL A 40 2.06 2.09 3.25
N MET A 41 0.73 1.99 3.33
CA MET A 41 0.04 1.65 4.58
C MET A 41 0.49 0.29 5.13
N VAL A 42 0.52 -0.75 4.29
CA VAL A 42 1.01 -2.08 4.69
C VAL A 42 2.46 -2.02 5.17
N ALA A 43 3.32 -1.25 4.48
CA ALA A 43 4.71 -1.07 4.88
C ALA A 43 4.85 -0.34 6.23
N LEU A 44 4.02 0.66 6.50
CA LEU A 44 3.98 1.37 7.79
C LEU A 44 3.48 0.45 8.90
N ASP A 45 2.40 -0.29 8.69
CA ASP A 45 1.88 -1.26 9.66
C ASP A 45 2.90 -2.37 9.95
N ALA A 46 3.59 -2.85 8.91
CA ALA A 46 4.68 -3.79 9.08
C ALA A 46 5.84 -3.17 9.87
N LEU A 47 6.23 -1.92 9.60
CA LEU A 47 7.29 -1.23 10.34
C LEU A 47 6.93 -1.05 11.82
N VAL A 48 5.68 -0.69 12.10
CA VAL A 48 5.15 -0.54 13.47
C VAL A 48 5.02 -1.90 14.17
N GLY A 49 4.55 -2.94 13.46
CA GLY A 49 4.42 -4.30 14.00
C GLY A 49 5.76 -5.04 14.15
N PHE A 50 6.75 -4.68 13.34
CA PHE A 50 8.12 -5.21 13.38
C PHE A 50 9.01 -4.46 14.36
N LEU A 51 8.60 -3.27 14.85
CA LEU A 51 9.15 -2.73 16.09
C LEU A 51 8.94 -3.82 17.14
N PRO A 52 10.00 -4.52 17.59
CA PRO A 52 9.82 -5.61 18.51
C PRO A 52 9.11 -5.00 19.70
N ALA A 53 7.87 -5.43 19.95
CA ALA A 53 7.23 -5.22 21.22
C ALA A 53 8.28 -5.70 22.21
N ARG A 54 8.98 -4.76 22.85
CA ARG A 54 10.02 -5.01 23.84
C ARG A 54 9.30 -5.52 25.09
N ARG A 55 8.65 -6.68 24.93
CA ARG A 55 8.02 -7.46 25.96
C ARG A 55 9.16 -8.19 26.64
N ARG A 56 9.52 -7.64 27.80
CA ARG A 56 9.78 -8.47 28.96
C ARG A 56 8.65 -9.46 29.16
#